data_AF-A0A403T7V1-F1
#
_entry.id   AF-A0A403T7V1-F1
#
_cell.length_a   1.000
_cell.length_b   1.000
_cell.length_c   1.000
_cell.angle_alpha   90.00
_cell.angle_beta   90.00
_cell.angle_gamma   90.00
#
_symmetry.space_group_name_H-M   'P 1'
#
loop_
_entity.id
_entity.type
_entity.pdbx_description
1 polymer ?
#
loop_
_entity_poly.entity_id
_entity_poly.type
_entity_poly.pdbx_seq_one_letter_code
_entity_poly.pdbx_strand_id
1 'polypeptide(L)' 'MWRKLFQEARSASQKPATPEQRLVMLADLENTVNRADRNTRHNQKAEFKRCITGWIEAGKRQAMSEIKQREKGE' A
#
# COMPACT_ATOMS: atom_id res chain seq x y z
N MET A 1 -33.21 0.75 4.02
CA MET A 1 -32.12 1.08 3.07
C MET A 1 -30.73 1.10 3.75
N TRP A 2 -30.56 1.81 4.87
CA TRP A 2 -29.30 1.91 5.62
C TRP A 2 -28.64 0.58 6.06
N ARG A 3 -29.43 -0.41 6.51
CA ARG A 3 -28.89 -1.73 6.89
C ARG A 3 -28.19 -2.45 5.74
N LYS A 4 -28.68 -2.31 4.51
CA LYS A 4 -28.12 -2.96 3.32
C LYS A 4 -26.77 -2.33 2.94
N LEU A 5 -26.71 -0.99 2.90
CA LEU A 5 -25.47 -0.24 2.67
C LEU A 5 -24.40 -0.56 3.72
N PHE A 6 -24.79 -0.66 5.00
CA PHE A 6 -23.86 -1.02 6.07
C PHE A 6 -23.32 -2.46 5.92
N GLN A 7 -24.17 -3.42 5.58
CA GLN A 7 -23.74 -4.79 5.33
C GLN A 7 -22.82 -4.90 4.12
N GLU A 8 -23.12 -4.18 3.03
CA GLU A 8 -22.27 -4.12 1.84
C GLU A 8 -20.91 -3.50 2.16
N ALA A 9 -20.86 -2.36 2.85
CA ALA A 9 -19.60 -1.73 3.27
C ALA A 9 -18.77 -2.66 4.18
N ARG A 10 -19.41 -3.34 5.14
CA ARG A 10 -18.74 -4.30 6.02
C ARG A 10 -18.17 -5.48 5.23
N SER A 11 -18.94 -6.02 4.29
CA SER A 11 -18.48 -7.12 3.43
C SER A 11 -17.32 -6.69 2.51
N ALA A 12 -17.32 -5.43 2.04
CA ALA A 12 -16.24 -4.88 1.25
C ALA A 12 -14.96 -4.72 2.07
N SER A 13 -15.06 -4.27 3.33
CA SER A 13 -13.89 -4.14 4.23
C SER A 13 -13.25 -5.47 4.62
N GLN A 14 -13.96 -6.59 4.45
CA GLN A 14 -13.46 -7.93 4.73
C GLN A 14 -12.71 -8.54 3.55
N LYS A 15 -12.84 -7.96 2.35
CA LYS A 15 -12.11 -8.44 1.18
C LYS A 15 -10.67 -7.95 1.25
N PRO A 16 -9.68 -8.81 0.97
CA PRO A 16 -8.30 -8.36 0.83
C PRO A 16 -8.21 -7.34 -0.30
N ALA A 17 -7.41 -6.29 -0.09
CA ALA A 17 -7.18 -5.26 -1.11
C ALA A 17 -6.60 -5.90 -2.39
N THR A 18 -7.14 -5.51 -3.54
CA THR A 18 -6.62 -5.99 -4.83
C THR A 18 -5.16 -5.52 -5.02
N PRO A 19 -4.36 -6.19 -5.87
CA PRO A 19 -3.01 -5.74 -6.16
C PRO A 19 -2.93 -4.25 -6.57
N GLU A 20 -3.89 -3.77 -7.36
CA GLU A 20 -3.99 -2.37 -7.78
C GLU A 20 -4.27 -1.43 -6.61
N GLN A 21 -5.20 -1.81 -5.72
CA GLN A 21 -5.49 -1.04 -4.51
C GLN A 21 -4.27 -0.96 -3.60
N ARG A 22 -3.52 -2.06 -3.46
CA ARG A 22 -2.26 -2.07 -2.69
C ARG A 22 -1.21 -1.15 -3.30
N LEU A 23 -1.11 -1.06 -4.63
CA LEU A 23 -0.18 -0.12 -5.28
C LEU A 23 -0.50 1.33 -4.95
N VAL A 24 -1.79 1.71 -4.96
CA VAL A 24 -2.23 3.05 -4.56
C VAL A 24 -1.89 3.33 -3.09
N MET A 25 -2.23 2.41 -2.19
CA MET A 25 -1.94 2.54 -0.76
C MET A 25 -0.43 2.67 -0.48
N LEU A 26 0.40 1.88 -1.16
CA LEU A 26 1.86 1.92 -1.01
C LEU A 26 2.47 3.22 -1.57
N ALA A 27 1.89 3.79 -2.62
CA ALA A 27 2.29 5.09 -3.15
C ALA A 27 1.95 6.23 -2.17
N ASP A 28 0.78 6.20 -1.55
CA ASP A 28 0.39 7.18 -0.52
C ASP A 28 1.26 7.09 0.73
N LEU A 29 1.61 5.87 1.15
CA LEU A 29 2.53 5.64 2.25
C LEU A 29 3.92 6.20 1.93
N GLU A 30 4.44 5.95 0.73
CA GLU A 30 5.72 6.51 0.28
C GLU A 30 5.74 8.04 0.31
N ASN A 31 4.67 8.67 -0.18
CA ASN A 31 4.52 10.12 -0.15
C ASN A 31 4.51 10.65 1.30
N THR A 32 3.81 9.96 2.20
CA THR A 32 3.75 10.31 3.62
C THR A 32 5.12 10.20 4.28
N VAL A 33 5.85 9.11 4.02
CA VAL A 33 7.21 8.89 4.51
C VAL A 33 8.16 9.97 3.98
N ASN A 34 8.05 10.35 2.70
CA ASN A 34 8.86 11.41 2.11
C ASN A 34 8.55 12.80 2.69
N ARG A 35 7.28 13.11 2.97
CA ARG A 35 6.89 14.35 3.66
C ARG A 35 7.43 14.39 5.08
N ALA A 36 7.26 13.29 5.82
CA ALA A 36 7.85 13.15 7.15
C ALA A 36 9.37 13.30 7.08
N ASP A 37 10.02 12.74 6.05
CA ASP A 37 11.46 12.82 5.84
C ASP A 37 11.98 14.27 5.81
N ARG A 38 11.40 15.08 4.93
CA ARG A 38 11.75 16.49 4.73
C ARG A 38 11.58 17.35 5.99
N ASN A 39 10.69 16.94 6.90
CA ASN A 39 10.33 17.72 8.08
C ASN A 39 11.14 17.37 9.34
N THR A 40 12.15 16.50 9.28
CA THR A 40 12.90 16.12 10.50
C THR A 40 14.41 16.05 10.24
N ARG A 41 15.18 16.83 11.02
CA ARG A 41 16.64 16.95 10.96
C ARG A 41 17.31 15.92 11.87
N HIS A 42 17.47 14.66 11.47
CA HIS A 42 18.30 13.72 12.25
C HIS A 42 18.78 12.48 11.48
N ASN A 43 20.02 12.05 11.74
CA ASN A 43 20.70 10.97 11.00
C ASN A 43 20.19 9.55 11.35
N GLN A 44 19.74 9.30 12.58
CA GLN A 44 19.16 8.00 12.98
C GLN A 44 17.87 7.65 12.22
N LYS A 45 17.19 8.67 11.67
CA LYS A 45 16.00 8.49 10.85
C LYS A 45 16.29 7.88 9.48
N ALA A 46 17.51 8.05 8.96
CA ALA A 46 17.88 7.54 7.65
C ALA A 46 17.84 5.99 7.60
N GLU A 47 18.19 5.34 8.71
CA GLU A 47 18.15 3.88 8.83
C GLU A 47 16.71 3.35 8.89
N PHE A 48 15.85 3.94 9.74
CA PHE A 48 14.43 3.60 9.78
C PHE A 48 13.72 3.89 8.45
N LYS A 49 14.07 4.99 7.78
CA LYS A 49 13.56 5.31 6.45
C LYS A 49 13.93 4.22 5.44
N ARG A 50 15.18 3.75 5.43
CA ARG A 50 15.61 2.66 4.53
C ARG A 50 14.78 1.39 4.74
N CYS A 51 14.51 1.02 5.99
CA CYS A 51 13.66 -0.14 6.30
C CYS A 51 12.25 0.02 5.73
N ILE A 52 11.62 1.17 5.95
CA ILE A 52 10.26 1.46 5.46
C ILE A 52 10.22 1.51 3.94
N THR A 53 11.18 2.19 3.29
CA THR A 53 11.27 2.26 1.83
C THR A 53 11.47 0.87 1.21
N GLY A 54 12.33 0.03 1.79
CA GLY A 54 12.52 -1.34 1.32
C GLY A 54 11.24 -2.19 1.41
N TRP A 55 10.46 -2.01 2.49
CA TRP A 55 9.17 -2.69 2.64
C TRP A 55 8.14 -2.23 1.60
N ILE A 56 8.09 -0.92 1.32
CA ILE A 56 7.22 -0.34 0.28
C ILE A 56 7.59 -0.91 -1.10
N GLU A 57 8.87 -0.91 -1.45
CA GLU A 57 9.34 -1.43 -2.74
C GLU A 57 9.03 -2.92 -2.90
N ALA A 58 9.26 -3.73 -1.86
CA ALA A 58 8.94 -5.14 -1.86
C ALA A 58 7.43 -5.36 -2.09
N GLY A 59 6.58 -4.61 -1.39
CA GLY A 59 5.13 -4.67 -1.56
C GLY A 59 4.66 -4.28 -2.96
N LYS A 60 5.25 -3.22 -3.56
CA LYS A 60 4.94 -2.80 -4.93
C LYS A 60 5.36 -3.87 -5.94
N ARG A 61 6.55 -4.46 -5.76
CA ARG A 61 7.06 -5.54 -6.62
C ARG A 61 6.15 -6.77 -6.56
N GLN A 62 5.70 -7.15 -5.37
CA GLN A 62 4.77 -8.26 -5.19
C GLN A 62 3.44 -7.97 -5.90
N ALA A 63 2.83 -6.80 -5.66
CA ALA A 63 1.57 -6.43 -6.30
C ALA A 63 1.66 -6.42 -7.83
N MET A 64 2.74 -5.86 -8.39
CA MET A 64 3.00 -5.90 -9.84
C MET A 64 3.19 -7.32 -10.37
N SER A 65 3.84 -8.20 -9.60
CA SER A 65 4.01 -9.61 -9.97
C SER A 65 2.66 -10.33 -10.03
N GLU A 66 1.77 -10.09 -9.07
CA GLU A 66 0.43 -10.68 -9.05
C GLU A 66 -0.42 -10.20 -10.24
N ILE A 67 -0.34 -8.92 -10.61
CA ILE A 67 -1.00 -8.38 -11.81
C ILE A 67 -0.48 -9.08 -13.07
N LYS A 68 0.84 -9.17 -13.23
CA LYS A 68 1.46 -9.85 -14.38
C LYS A 68 1.13 -11.33 -14.46
N GLN A 69 1.00 -12.00 -13.31
CA GLN A 69 0.60 -13.41 -13.28
C GLN A 69 -0.87 -13.58 -13.69
N ARG A 70 -1.75 -12.65 -13.29
CA ARG A 70 -3.15 -12.62 -13.74
C ARG A 70 -3.23 -12.45 -15.26
N GLU A 71 -2.47 -11.51 -15.83
CA GLU A 71 -2.42 -11.25 -17.28
C GLU A 71 -1.87 -12.42 -18.12
N LYS A 72 -1.11 -13.34 -17.53
CA LYS A 72 -0.58 -14.54 -18.21
C LYS A 72 -1.50 -15.75 -18.14
N GLY A 73 -2.48 -15.73 -17.24
CA GLY A 73 -3.45 -16.80 -17.04
C GLY A 73 -4.78 -16.55 -17.77
N GLU A 74 -4.97 -15.36 -18.31
CA GLU A 74 -6.01 -14.99 -19.28
C GLU A 74 -5.48 -15.15 -20.72
#